data_AF-A0A4D4M4D2-F1
#
_entry.id   AF-A0A4D4M4D2-F1
#
_cell.length_a   1.000
_cell.length_b   1.000
_cell.length_c   1.000
_cell.angle_alpha   90.00
_cell.angle_beta   90.00
_cell.angle_gamma   90.00
#
_symmetry.space_group_name_H-M   'P 1'
#
loop_
_entity.id
_entity.type
_entity.pdbx_description
1 polymer ?
#
loop_
_entity_poly.entity_id
_entity_poly.type
_entity_poly.pdbx_seq_one_letter_code
_entity_poly.pdbx_strand_id
1 'polypeptide(L)'
;MADDSPGGRSPVPGRRRTLWRMARCEVCGNDYGMTFEVHAQGAVHVFDCFSCAIHRMAPICEHCRVQIIGQGVEVGGRWFCGAHCSRAEGRAGIVDKV
;
A
#
# COMPACT_ATOMS: atom_id res chain seq x y z
N MET A 1 33.31 -34.80 43.93
CA MET A 1 34.28 -33.70 43.78
C MET A 1 34.41 -33.47 42.27
N ALA A 2 33.41 -32.84 41.66
CA ALA A 2 33.23 -31.39 41.55
C ALA A 2 34.00 -30.83 40.34
N ASP A 3 33.21 -30.27 39.42
CA ASP A 3 33.51 -29.21 38.46
C ASP A 3 34.26 -29.54 37.15
N ASP A 4 33.48 -30.07 36.20
CA ASP A 4 32.98 -29.30 35.03
C ASP A 4 33.89 -28.15 34.55
N SER A 5 34.83 -28.46 33.66
CA SER A 5 35.59 -27.47 32.90
C SER A 5 34.81 -27.03 31.65
N PRO A 6 34.91 -25.75 31.26
CA PRO A 6 33.81 -25.02 30.66
C PRO A 6 33.61 -25.39 29.20
N GLY A 7 32.40 -25.87 28.91
CA GLY A 7 31.87 -25.95 27.56
C GLY A 7 32.00 -24.58 26.87
N GLY A 8 32.77 -24.56 25.78
CA GLY A 8 32.86 -23.42 24.89
C GLY A 8 31.46 -23.05 24.40
N ARG A 9 30.88 -22.01 25.02
CA ARG A 9 29.68 -21.38 24.49
C ARG A 9 30.08 -20.70 23.20
N SER A 10 29.84 -21.45 22.12
CA SER A 10 29.75 -20.94 20.76
C SER A 10 29.06 -19.57 20.78
N PRO A 11 29.62 -18.54 20.11
CA PRO A 11 29.02 -17.23 20.12
C PRO A 11 27.61 -17.38 19.57
N VAL A 12 26.61 -17.10 20.41
CA VAL A 12 25.22 -17.03 20.01
C VAL A 12 25.20 -16.13 18.77
N PRO A 13 24.73 -16.60 17.59
CA PRO A 13 24.63 -15.72 16.44
C PRO A 13 23.65 -14.63 16.88
N GLY A 14 24.21 -13.47 17.21
CA GLY A 14 23.45 -12.31 17.65
C GLY A 14 22.30 -12.17 16.68
N ARG A 15 21.07 -12.12 17.23
CA ARG A 15 19.83 -11.85 16.50
C ARG A 15 20.21 -11.02 15.30
N ARG A 16 20.04 -11.57 14.09
CA ARG A 16 20.19 -10.79 12.86
C ARG A 16 19.47 -9.49 13.17
N ARG A 17 20.21 -8.39 13.31
CA ARG A 17 19.58 -7.07 13.19
C ARG A 17 18.98 -7.20 11.81
N THR A 18 17.67 -7.40 11.75
CA THR A 18 16.95 -7.38 10.50
C THR A 18 17.42 -6.07 9.91
N LEU A 19 18.29 -6.16 8.91
CA LEU A 19 18.59 -5.06 8.01
C LEU A 19 17.29 -4.91 7.24
N TRP A 20 16.24 -4.49 7.97
CA TRP A 20 15.06 -3.92 7.40
C TRP A 20 15.65 -2.73 6.67
N ARG A 21 15.86 -2.92 5.37
CA ARG A 21 16.17 -1.83 4.47
C ARG A 21 15.00 -0.88 4.69
N MET A 22 15.26 0.23 5.40
CA MET A 22 14.27 1.29 5.59
C MET A 22 14.00 1.76 4.17
N ALA A 23 12.92 1.29 3.57
CA ALA A 23 12.55 1.80 2.27
C ALA A 23 11.93 3.17 2.53
N ARG A 24 12.19 4.09 1.60
CA ARG A 24 11.70 5.45 1.74
C ARG A 24 10.33 5.54 1.09
N CYS A 25 9.35 6.06 1.81
CA CYS A 25 8.03 6.29 1.23
C CYS A 25 8.13 7.28 0.07
N GLU A 26 7.56 6.94 -1.08
CA GLU A 26 7.59 7.78 -2.29
C GLU A 26 6.84 9.11 -2.15
N VAL A 27 5.95 9.22 -1.16
CA VAL A 27 5.08 10.39 -0.98
C VAL A 27 5.59 11.32 0.11
N CYS A 28 5.70 10.84 1.33
CA CYS A 28 6.09 11.67 2.48
C CYS A 28 7.62 11.67 2.71
N GLY A 29 8.37 10.76 2.07
CA GLY A 29 9.81 10.66 2.22
C GLY A 29 10.28 10.10 3.56
N ASN A 30 9.39 9.53 4.36
CA ASN A 30 9.72 8.88 5.64
C ASN A 30 10.49 7.58 5.40
N ASP A 31 11.53 7.35 6.22
CA ASP A 31 12.30 6.11 6.24
C ASP A 31 11.75 5.22 7.34
N TYR A 32 11.03 4.17 6.96
CA TYR A 32 10.34 3.31 7.91
C TYR A 32 10.60 1.83 7.67
N GLY A 33 10.71 1.06 8.76
CA GLY A 33 11.02 -0.37 8.66
C GLY A 33 9.86 -1.21 8.18
N MET A 34 8.64 -0.74 8.36
CA MET A 34 7.43 -1.45 7.94
C MET A 34 6.83 -0.86 6.67
N THR A 35 7.66 -0.25 5.81
CA THR A 35 7.24 0.05 4.45
C THR A 35 6.80 -1.21 3.71
N PHE A 36 5.89 -1.04 2.77
CA PHE A 36 5.37 -2.09 1.91
C PHE A 36 5.42 -1.67 0.44
N GLU A 37 5.45 -2.67 -0.43
CA GLU A 37 5.42 -2.48 -1.87
C GLU A 37 4.02 -2.71 -2.44
N VAL A 38 3.63 -1.90 -3.42
CA VAL A 38 2.45 -2.10 -4.25
C VAL A 38 2.91 -2.30 -5.68
N HIS A 39 2.61 -3.49 -6.23
CA HIS A 39 2.94 -3.87 -7.60
C HIS A 39 1.70 -3.66 -8.46
N ALA A 40 1.62 -2.53 -9.18
CA ALA A 40 0.45 -2.17 -9.98
C ALA A 40 0.81 -1.16 -11.08
N GLN A 41 -0.06 -1.00 -12.09
CA GLN A 41 0.11 -0.03 -13.19
C GLN A 41 1.47 -0.15 -13.92
N GLY A 42 2.05 -1.36 -13.95
CA GLY A 42 3.35 -1.63 -14.58
C GLY A 42 4.57 -1.14 -13.78
N ALA A 43 4.38 -0.72 -12.53
CA ALA A 43 5.44 -0.25 -11.65
C ALA A 43 5.37 -0.92 -10.27
N VAL A 44 6.48 -0.82 -9.53
CA VAL A 44 6.56 -1.17 -8.11
C VAL A 44 6.68 0.12 -7.34
N HIS A 45 5.78 0.34 -6.40
CA HIS A 45 5.74 1.52 -5.55
C HIS A 45 6.00 1.19 -4.09
N VAL A 46 6.69 2.06 -3.35
CA VAL A 46 7.00 1.89 -1.93
C VAL A 46 6.29 2.94 -1.07
N PHE A 47 5.56 2.50 -0.05
CA PHE A 47 4.88 3.37 0.91
C PHE A 47 5.06 2.92 2.35
N ASP A 48 4.93 3.86 3.28
CA ASP A 48 4.95 3.61 4.73
C ASP A 48 3.55 3.47 5.35
N CYS A 49 2.51 3.92 4.65
CA CYS A 49 1.12 3.82 5.10
C CYS A 49 0.15 3.79 3.91
N PHE A 50 -1.06 3.27 4.14
CA PHE A 50 -2.11 3.22 3.12
C PHE A 50 -2.58 4.61 2.66
N SER A 51 -2.54 5.62 3.54
CA SER A 51 -2.88 6.99 3.17
C SER A 51 -1.98 7.50 2.03
N CYS A 52 -0.66 7.32 2.15
CA CYS A 52 0.30 7.67 1.11
C CYS A 52 0.07 6.87 -0.18
N ALA A 53 -0.16 5.56 -0.07
CA ALA A 53 -0.45 4.70 -1.22
C ALA A 53 -1.70 5.16 -1.98
N ILE A 54 -2.81 5.36 -1.26
CA ILE A 54 -4.08 5.85 -1.82
C ILE A 54 -3.88 7.24 -2.43
N HIS A 55 -3.18 8.14 -1.73
CA HIS A 55 -2.92 9.48 -2.22
C HIS A 55 -2.23 9.50 -3.58
N ARG A 56 -1.25 8.61 -3.77
CA ARG A 56 -0.46 8.54 -5.00
C ARG A 56 -1.15 7.79 -6.13
N MET A 57 -1.90 6.73 -5.80
CA MET A 57 -2.32 5.71 -6.77
C MET A 57 -3.82 5.69 -7.06
N ALA A 58 -4.66 6.14 -6.14
CA ALA A 58 -6.11 6.03 -6.30
C ALA A 58 -6.61 7.01 -7.39
N PRO A 59 -7.40 6.54 -8.37
CA PRO A 59 -8.03 7.44 -9.33
C PRO A 59 -9.01 8.37 -8.61
N ILE A 60 -9.23 9.54 -9.18
CA ILE A 60 -10.14 10.54 -8.61
C ILE A 60 -11.48 10.45 -9.32
N CYS A 61 -12.56 10.44 -8.55
CA CYS A 61 -13.92 10.51 -9.09
C CYS A 61 -14.12 11.81 -9.86
N GLU A 62 -14.59 11.69 -11.09
CA GLU A 62 -14.85 12.81 -11.99
C GLU A 62 -16.00 13.72 -11.53
N HIS A 63 -16.92 13.19 -10.71
CA HIS A 63 -18.06 13.93 -10.18
C HIS A 63 -17.77 14.57 -8.81
N CYS A 64 -17.55 13.74 -7.79
CA CYS A 64 -17.42 14.21 -6.41
C CYS A 64 -15.97 14.45 -5.93
N ARG A 65 -14.98 14.23 -6.81
CA ARG A 65 -13.55 14.50 -6.55
C ARG A 65 -12.91 13.71 -5.40
N VAL A 66 -13.59 12.71 -4.86
CA VAL A 66 -13.01 11.80 -3.86
C VAL A 66 -12.07 10.80 -4.53
N GLN A 67 -11.09 10.31 -3.76
CA GLN A 67 -10.25 9.18 -4.17
C GLN A 67 -11.06 7.89 -4.16
N ILE A 68 -10.96 7.12 -5.23
CA ILE A 68 -11.67 5.86 -5.40
C ILE A 68 -10.83 4.75 -4.76
N ILE A 69 -11.25 4.30 -3.58
CA ILE A 69 -10.56 3.27 -2.78
C ILE A 69 -11.25 1.90 -2.93
N GLY A 70 -12.55 1.90 -3.25
CA GLY A 70 -13.36 0.69 -3.46
C GLY A 70 -13.50 0.30 -4.93
N GLN A 71 -14.52 -0.51 -5.23
CA GLN A 71 -14.88 -0.89 -6.60
C GLN A 71 -15.48 0.32 -7.34
N GLY A 72 -14.61 1.14 -7.93
CA GLY A 72 -15.01 2.21 -8.81
C GLY A 72 -15.58 1.71 -10.13
N VAL A 73 -16.09 2.66 -10.92
CA VAL A 73 -16.68 2.41 -12.21
C VAL A 73 -15.94 3.21 -13.27
N GLU A 74 -15.49 2.53 -14.32
CA GLU A 74 -14.95 3.16 -15.51
C GLU A 74 -16.00 3.16 -16.63
N VAL A 75 -16.28 4.33 -17.20
CA VAL A 75 -17.11 4.46 -18.41
C VAL A 75 -16.34 5.33 -19.37
N GLY A 76 -16.04 4.84 -20.58
CA GLY A 76 -15.43 5.64 -21.64
C GLY A 76 -14.25 6.49 -21.17
N GLY A 77 -13.29 5.88 -20.47
CA GLY A 77 -12.06 6.53 -19.96
C GLY A 77 -12.23 7.48 -18.77
N ARG A 78 -13.42 7.59 -18.17
CA ARG A 78 -13.66 8.37 -16.94
C ARG A 78 -13.96 7.46 -15.76
N TRP A 79 -13.50 7.88 -14.59
CA TRP A 79 -13.60 7.14 -13.34
C TRP A 79 -14.62 7.75 -12.39
N PHE A 80 -15.44 6.90 -11.77
CA PHE A 80 -16.44 7.29 -10.78
C PHE A 80 -16.36 6.39 -9.56
N CYS A 81 -16.63 6.93 -8.37
CA CYS A 81 -16.61 6.14 -7.13
C CYS A 81 -17.80 5.17 -7.00
N GLY A 82 -18.78 5.23 -7.91
CA GLY A 82 -19.95 4.35 -7.91
C GLY A 82 -21.02 4.79 -8.91
N ALA A 83 -22.12 4.03 -8.98
CA ALA A 83 -23.19 4.25 -9.96
C ALA A 83 -23.90 5.60 -9.79
N HIS A 84 -24.03 6.11 -8.56
CA HIS A 84 -24.64 7.43 -8.30
C HIS A 84 -23.88 8.55 -9.03
N CYS A 85 -22.56 8.62 -8.83
CA CYS A 85 -21.70 9.63 -9.47
C CYS A 85 -21.66 9.47 -11.00
N SER A 86 -21.62 8.23 -11.51
CA SER A 86 -21.66 7.98 -12.95
C SER A 86 -22.97 8.49 -13.59
N ARG A 87 -24.12 8.23 -12.94
CA ARG A 87 -25.43 8.67 -13.43
C ARG A 87 -25.62 10.19 -13.35
N ALA A 88 -25.09 10.84 -12.31
CA ALA A 88 -25.10 12.28 -12.18
C ALA A 88 -24.40 12.98 -13.36
N GLU A 89 -23.42 12.30 -13.96
CA GLU A 89 -22.66 12.75 -15.13
C GLU A 89 -23.25 12.25 -16.47
N GLY A 90 -24.50 11.78 -16.46
CA GLY A 90 -25.20 11.27 -17.65
C GLY A 90 -24.65 9.95 -18.20
N ARG A 91 -23.77 9.27 -17.46
CA ARG A 91 -23.17 7.99 -17.85
C ARG A 91 -23.99 6.85 -17.23
N ALA A 92 -25.02 6.43 -17.96
CA ALA A 92 -25.84 5.27 -17.64
C ALA A 92 -25.18 3.98 -18.14
N GLY A 93 -25.32 2.89 -17.39
CA GLY A 93 -24.87 1.55 -17.82
C GLY A 93 -24.33 0.65 -16.73
N ILE A 94 -24.02 1.18 -15.53
CA ILE A 94 -23.49 0.35 -14.43
C ILE A 94 -24.49 0.25 -13.28
N VAL A 95 -24.78 -1.01 -12.94
CA VAL A 95 -25.47 -1.41 -11.71
C VAL A 95 -24.40 -1.70 -10.68
N ASP A 96 -24.34 -0.85 -9.66
CA ASP A 96 -23.64 -1.14 -8.41
C ASP A 96 -24.27 -2.38 -7.79
N LYS A 97 -23.54 -3.49 -7.74
CA LYS A 97 -23.93 -4.66 -6.95
C LYS A 97 -23.01 -4.71 -5.75
N VAL A 98 -23.42 -4.02 -4.68
CA VAL A 98 -22.96 -4.31 -3.33
C VAL A 98 -23.57 -5.63 -2.89
#